data_AF-K6DM68-F1
#
_entry.id   AF-K6DM68-F1
#
_cell.length_a   1.000
_cell.length_b   1.000
_cell.length_c   1.000
_cell.angle_alpha   90.00
_cell.angle_beta   90.00
_cell.angle_gamma   90.00
#
_symmetry.space_group_name_H-M   'P 1'
#
loop_
_entity.id
_entity.type
_entity.pdbx_description
1 polymer ?
#
loop_
_entity_poly.entity_id
_entity_poly.type
_entity_poly.pdbx_seq_one_letter_code
_entity_poly.pdbx_strand_id
1 'polypeptide(L)'
;MDLMYDYLINEKTVLFYGVLYENGELFTHVIDQDDEFLVAMSPVQLIDKSLISYGSSIKGALHSSAQLLGKNHRMYPIKIDACLDIWLFPTKSYKNETCIWFALNHVKRILPLGIKFTKVCLSYGHTIEIVMRESAFREKRLTAEELKEKITTNTKNSMNFMVEPKKGFVIKEEKGKYKCRVRNKDKVMKD
;
A
#
# COMPACT_ATOMS: atom_id res chain seq x y z
N MET A 1 16.29 -18.63 -13.45
CA MET A 1 15.51 -17.59 -12.77
C MET A 1 16.44 -16.41 -12.62
N ASP A 2 16.06 -15.28 -13.19
CA ASP A 2 16.92 -14.10 -13.19
C ASP A 2 17.01 -13.51 -11.78
N LEU A 3 18.17 -12.92 -11.47
CA LEU A 3 18.42 -12.26 -10.18
C LEU A 3 18.55 -10.76 -10.40
N MET A 4 17.68 -10.00 -9.75
CA MET A 4 17.64 -8.55 -9.78
C MET A 4 18.13 -7.96 -8.45
N TYR A 5 18.91 -6.88 -8.54
CA TYR A 5 19.36 -6.11 -7.37
C TYR A 5 18.56 -4.83 -7.17
N ASP A 6 17.89 -4.37 -8.23
CA ASP A 6 17.04 -3.19 -8.20
C ASP A 6 15.68 -3.51 -8.82
N TYR A 7 14.63 -3.29 -8.05
CA TYR A 7 13.25 -3.51 -8.42
C TYR A 7 12.36 -2.66 -7.52
N LEU A 8 11.31 -2.07 -8.11
CA LEU A 8 10.26 -1.36 -7.40
C LEU A 8 8.93 -2.04 -7.72
N ILE A 9 8.13 -2.27 -6.68
CA ILE A 9 6.77 -2.76 -6.84
C ILE A 9 5.99 -1.75 -7.68
N ASN A 10 5.34 -2.22 -8.73
CA ASN A 10 4.64 -1.41 -9.72
C ASN A 10 3.25 -2.01 -10.03
N GLU A 11 2.49 -1.40 -10.94
CA GLU A 11 1.13 -1.79 -11.29
C GLU A 11 1.00 -3.16 -11.97
N LYS A 12 2.11 -3.77 -12.37
CA LYS A 12 2.17 -5.09 -12.99
C LYS A 12 2.61 -6.19 -12.02
N THR A 13 3.14 -5.83 -10.85
CA THR A 13 3.50 -6.79 -9.80
C THR A 13 2.27 -7.54 -9.31
N VAL A 14 2.20 -8.85 -9.58
CA VAL A 14 1.03 -9.69 -9.26
C VAL A 14 1.05 -10.16 -7.81
N LEU A 15 2.18 -10.76 -7.41
CA LEU A 15 2.43 -11.24 -6.06
C LEU A 15 3.92 -11.43 -5.85
N PHE A 16 4.30 -11.57 -4.59
CA PHE A 16 5.66 -11.95 -4.22
C PHE A 16 5.71 -12.62 -2.85
N TYR A 17 6.77 -13.39 -2.60
CA TYR A 17 7.00 -14.09 -1.33
C TYR A 17 8.49 -14.30 -1.07
N GLY A 18 8.83 -14.64 0.17
CA GLY A 18 10.21 -14.89 0.58
C GLY A 18 10.71 -16.26 0.17
N VAL A 19 11.96 -16.34 -0.29
CA VAL A 19 12.67 -17.59 -0.58
C VAL A 19 14.06 -17.52 0.03
N LEU A 20 14.47 -18.56 0.76
CA LEU A 20 15.83 -18.65 1.27
C LEU A 20 16.79 -18.97 0.12
N TYR A 21 17.80 -18.12 -0.05
CA TYR A 21 18.85 -18.30 -1.04
C TYR A 21 19.98 -19.20 -0.49
N GLU A 22 20.89 -19.66 -1.35
CA GLU A 22 21.95 -20.62 -0.97
C GLU A 22 22.86 -20.12 0.16
N ASN A 23 23.03 -18.81 0.28
CA ASN A 23 23.82 -18.16 1.33
C ASN A 23 23.05 -17.96 2.65
N GLY A 24 21.79 -18.41 2.73
CA GLY A 24 20.92 -18.25 3.89
C GLY A 24 20.19 -16.90 3.96
N GLU A 25 20.39 -15.99 3.00
CA GLU A 25 19.66 -14.73 2.94
C GLU A 25 18.24 -14.94 2.42
N LEU A 26 17.29 -14.14 2.92
CA LEU A 26 15.91 -14.16 2.47
C LEU A 26 15.76 -13.24 1.25
N PHE A 27 15.61 -13.81 0.07
CA PHE A 27 15.32 -13.08 -1.17
C PHE A 27 13.82 -13.04 -1.42
N THR A 28 13.40 -12.22 -2.39
CA THR A 28 12.01 -12.12 -2.80
C THR A 28 11.81 -12.72 -4.16
N HIS A 29 10.92 -13.69 -4.25
CA HIS A 29 10.43 -14.21 -5.51
C HIS A 29 9.25 -13.37 -5.99
N VAL A 30 9.36 -12.81 -7.20
CA VAL A 30 8.38 -11.86 -7.74
C VAL A 30 7.75 -12.45 -9.00
N ILE A 31 6.43 -12.33 -9.09
CA ILE A 31 5.67 -12.50 -10.33
C ILE A 31 5.24 -11.10 -10.78
N ASP A 32 5.77 -10.64 -11.91
CA ASP A 32 5.49 -9.32 -12.48
C ASP A 32 5.03 -9.51 -13.93
N GLN A 33 3.77 -9.19 -14.22
CA GLN A 33 3.15 -9.47 -15.52
C GLN A 33 3.34 -10.94 -15.94
N ASP A 34 4.16 -11.20 -16.96
CA ASP A 34 4.50 -12.52 -17.51
C ASP A 34 5.89 -13.00 -17.05
N ASP A 35 6.62 -12.16 -16.31
CA ASP A 35 7.99 -12.40 -15.85
C ASP A 35 8.03 -12.96 -14.42
N GLU A 36 9.06 -13.77 -14.16
CA GLU A 36 9.33 -14.40 -12.88
C GLU A 36 10.83 -14.30 -12.57
N PHE A 37 11.17 -13.68 -11.43
CA PHE A 37 12.56 -13.45 -11.03
C PHE A 37 12.73 -13.34 -9.51
N LEU A 38 13.98 -13.43 -9.06
CA LEU A 38 14.37 -13.15 -7.69
C LEU A 38 14.85 -11.71 -7.56
N VAL A 39 14.56 -11.10 -6.42
CA VAL A 39 15.15 -9.84 -6.00
C VAL A 39 16.01 -10.11 -4.77
N ALA A 40 17.26 -9.63 -4.78
CA ALA A 40 18.26 -9.79 -3.72
C ALA A 40 17.96 -8.92 -2.47
N MET A 41 16.73 -9.00 -1.96
CA MET A 41 16.25 -8.36 -0.74
C MET A 41 15.03 -9.12 -0.20
N SER A 42 14.80 -9.07 1.11
CA SER A 42 13.62 -9.69 1.71
C SER A 42 12.33 -8.98 1.29
N PRO A 43 11.15 -9.65 1.38
CA PRO A 43 9.87 -9.02 1.00
C PRO A 43 9.59 -7.71 1.74
N VAL A 44 10.01 -7.63 3.01
CA VAL A 44 9.85 -6.42 3.84
C VAL A 44 10.76 -5.30 3.34
N GLN A 45 12.02 -5.61 3.00
CA GLN A 45 12.95 -4.64 2.41
C GLN A 45 12.46 -4.16 1.04
N LEU A 46 11.92 -5.06 0.20
CA LEU A 46 11.36 -4.68 -1.10
C LEU A 46 10.18 -3.71 -0.96
N ILE A 47 9.26 -4.01 -0.03
CA ILE A 47 8.12 -3.14 0.27
C ILE A 47 8.61 -1.77 0.76
N ASP A 48 9.51 -1.74 1.73
CA ASP A 48 9.98 -0.47 2.31
C ASP A 48 10.76 0.36 1.29
N LYS A 49 11.63 -0.27 0.50
CA LYS A 49 12.33 0.38 -0.63
C LYS A 49 11.34 1.00 -1.61
N SER A 50 10.32 0.24 -2.03
CA SER A 50 9.29 0.74 -2.95
C SER A 50 8.51 1.91 -2.36
N LEU A 51 8.10 1.81 -1.09
CA LEU A 51 7.41 2.88 -0.38
C LEU A 51 8.28 4.14 -0.28
N ILE A 52 9.57 4.02 0.05
CA ILE A 52 10.51 5.14 0.13
C ILE A 52 10.63 5.83 -1.24
N SER A 53 10.76 5.07 -2.32
CA SER A 53 10.81 5.60 -3.68
C SER A 53 9.54 6.37 -4.07
N TYR A 54 8.38 6.00 -3.52
CA TYR A 54 7.10 6.71 -3.71
C TYR A 54 6.78 7.73 -2.58
N GLY A 55 7.77 8.10 -1.75
CA GLY A 55 7.61 9.15 -0.73
C GLY A 55 6.86 8.71 0.53
N SER A 56 6.94 7.43 0.88
CA SER A 56 6.32 6.83 2.06
C SER A 56 7.28 5.91 2.83
N SER A 57 6.78 5.12 3.78
CA SER A 57 7.55 4.10 4.50
C SER A 57 6.64 2.97 4.96
N ILE A 58 7.19 1.77 5.18
CA ILE A 58 6.41 0.63 5.68
C ILE A 58 5.78 0.92 7.03
N LYS A 59 6.50 1.63 7.91
CA LYS A 59 6.00 2.05 9.22
C LYS A 59 4.79 2.99 9.08
N GLY A 60 4.88 3.97 8.18
CA GLY A 60 3.79 4.90 7.90
C GLY A 60 2.57 4.19 7.32
N ALA A 61 2.77 3.32 6.34
CA ALA A 61 1.71 2.57 5.68
C ALA A 61 0.99 1.60 6.65
N LEU A 62 1.72 0.89 7.50
CA LEU A 62 1.14 0.03 8.54
C LEU A 62 0.39 0.86 9.59
N HIS A 63 0.95 1.99 10.02
CA HIS A 63 0.31 2.88 10.99
C HIS A 63 -1.01 3.44 10.45
N SER A 64 -1.02 3.98 9.23
CA SER A 64 -2.24 4.51 8.61
C SER A 64 -3.31 3.42 8.45
N SER A 65 -2.89 2.21 8.05
CA SER A 65 -3.83 1.10 7.88
C SER A 65 -4.45 0.67 9.19
N ALA A 66 -3.68 0.63 10.28
CA ALA A 66 -4.20 0.36 11.62
C ALA A 66 -5.13 1.45 12.16
N GLN A 67 -4.88 2.73 11.83
CA GLN A 67 -5.78 3.82 12.21
C GLN A 67 -7.10 3.76 11.45
N LEU A 68 -7.04 3.46 10.14
CA LEU A 68 -8.22 3.47 9.27
C LEU A 68 -9.10 2.23 9.44
N LEU A 69 -8.50 1.05 9.64
CA LEU A 69 -9.22 -0.22 9.81
C LEU A 69 -9.52 -0.54 11.28
N GLY A 70 -8.88 0.17 12.22
CA GLY A 70 -8.99 -0.11 13.65
C GLY A 70 -8.02 -1.21 14.11
N LYS A 71 -7.80 -1.29 15.42
CA LYS A 71 -6.74 -2.12 16.04
C LYS A 71 -7.03 -3.62 16.11
N ASN A 72 -8.16 -4.08 15.57
CA ASN A 72 -8.63 -5.46 15.74
C ASN A 72 -7.99 -6.45 14.77
N HIS A 73 -7.29 -5.97 13.74
CA HIS A 73 -6.64 -6.85 12.77
C HIS A 73 -5.23 -7.23 13.23
N ARG A 74 -4.93 -8.53 13.11
CA ARG A 74 -3.58 -9.06 13.38
C ARG A 74 -2.58 -8.70 12.28
N MET A 75 -3.07 -8.41 11.09
CA MET A 75 -2.31 -8.15 9.87
C MET A 75 -3.03 -7.09 9.07
N TYR A 76 -2.29 -6.09 8.60
CA TYR A 76 -2.87 -4.99 7.84
C TYR A 76 -2.46 -5.08 6.37
N PRO A 77 -3.38 -4.83 5.44
CA PRO A 77 -3.01 -4.46 4.08
C PRO A 77 -2.26 -3.12 4.10
N ILE A 78 -1.56 -2.81 3.02
CA ILE A 78 -0.82 -1.56 2.86
C ILE A 78 -1.10 -0.96 1.49
N LYS A 79 -1.17 0.37 1.45
CA LYS A 79 -1.14 1.14 0.21
C LYS A 79 0.32 1.40 -0.16
N ILE A 80 0.74 0.97 -1.34
CA ILE A 80 2.04 1.37 -1.92
C ILE A 80 1.88 2.73 -2.57
N ASP A 81 1.03 2.82 -3.59
CA ASP A 81 0.71 4.06 -4.27
C ASP A 81 -0.75 4.04 -4.73
N ALA A 82 -1.50 5.12 -4.44
CA ALA A 82 -2.92 5.19 -4.81
C ALA A 82 -3.15 5.64 -6.26
N CYS A 83 -2.22 6.38 -6.86
CA CYS A 83 -2.31 6.84 -8.24
C CYS A 83 -2.06 5.69 -9.22
N LEU A 84 -1.09 4.82 -8.89
CA LEU A 84 -0.79 3.58 -9.61
C LEU A 84 -1.74 2.42 -9.22
N ASP A 85 -2.65 2.66 -8.27
CA ASP A 85 -3.60 1.69 -7.73
C ASP A 85 -2.94 0.40 -7.17
N ILE A 86 -1.81 0.55 -6.50
CA ILE A 86 -1.02 -0.55 -5.92
C ILE A 86 -1.35 -0.71 -4.43
N TRP A 87 -2.09 -1.77 -4.13
CA TRP A 87 -2.49 -2.14 -2.77
C TRP A 87 -2.07 -3.57 -2.51
N LEU A 88 -1.35 -3.81 -1.40
CA LEU A 88 -0.86 -5.12 -1.05
C LEU A 88 -1.56 -5.64 0.20
N PHE A 89 -1.80 -6.95 0.25
CA PHE A 89 -2.27 -7.59 1.48
C PHE A 89 -1.55 -8.91 1.73
N PRO A 90 -1.21 -9.22 3.00
CA PRO A 90 -0.42 -10.40 3.32
C PRO A 90 -1.29 -11.61 3.70
N THR A 91 -0.86 -12.80 3.30
CA THR A 91 -1.49 -14.05 3.76
C THR A 91 -1.19 -14.34 5.22
N LYS A 92 0.01 -14.02 5.70
CA LYS A 92 0.46 -14.28 7.07
C LYS A 92 1.08 -13.02 7.67
N SER A 93 1.69 -13.15 8.84
CA SER A 93 2.43 -12.04 9.43
C SER A 93 3.57 -11.72 8.48
N TYR A 94 3.87 -10.46 8.22
CA TYR A 94 5.01 -10.08 7.37
C TYR A 94 6.36 -10.53 7.97
N LYS A 95 6.38 -10.95 9.24
CA LYS A 95 7.52 -11.58 9.91
C LYS A 95 7.62 -13.10 9.65
N ASN A 96 6.61 -13.71 9.03
CA ASN A 96 6.61 -15.12 8.70
C ASN A 96 7.23 -15.32 7.32
N GLU A 97 8.21 -16.20 7.21
CA GLU A 97 8.95 -16.47 5.96
C GLU A 97 8.04 -16.97 4.83
N THR A 98 6.97 -17.68 5.17
CA THR A 98 5.98 -18.21 4.21
C THR A 98 4.82 -17.24 3.93
N CYS A 99 5.01 -15.96 4.25
CA CYS A 99 4.07 -14.89 3.93
C CYS A 99 4.14 -14.55 2.44
N ILE A 100 2.96 -14.52 1.81
CA ILE A 100 2.80 -14.10 0.42
C ILE A 100 2.08 -12.76 0.44
N TRP A 101 2.59 -11.80 -0.32
CA TRP A 101 1.94 -10.54 -0.57
C TRP A 101 1.26 -10.59 -1.92
N PHE A 102 -0.04 -10.27 -1.93
CA PHE A 102 -0.84 -10.19 -3.15
C PHE A 102 -1.13 -8.73 -3.46
N ALA A 103 -0.97 -8.36 -4.73
CA ALA A 103 -1.53 -7.12 -5.23
C ALA A 103 -3.04 -7.27 -5.42
N LEU A 104 -3.81 -6.41 -4.75
CA LEU A 104 -5.26 -6.49 -4.64
C LEU A 104 -5.95 -6.58 -6.01
N ASN A 105 -5.55 -5.70 -6.93
CA ASN A 105 -6.13 -5.60 -8.26
C ASN A 105 -5.87 -6.83 -9.15
N HIS A 106 -4.86 -7.62 -8.80
CA HIS A 106 -4.50 -8.80 -9.57
C HIS A 106 -5.28 -10.05 -9.15
N VAL A 107 -5.96 -10.06 -8.00
CA VAL A 107 -6.77 -11.21 -7.56
C VAL A 107 -8.12 -11.25 -8.30
N LYS A 108 -8.27 -12.20 -9.23
CA LYS A 108 -9.47 -12.31 -10.09
C LYS A 108 -10.52 -13.27 -9.52
N ARG A 109 -10.11 -14.46 -9.07
CA ARG A 109 -11.04 -15.46 -8.54
C ARG A 109 -10.42 -16.23 -7.39
N ILE A 110 -11.24 -16.54 -6.39
CA ILE A 110 -10.86 -17.30 -5.20
C ILE A 110 -11.74 -18.55 -5.18
N LEU A 111 -11.13 -19.73 -5.16
CA LEU A 111 -11.80 -21.02 -5.22
C LEU A 111 -11.34 -21.89 -4.03
N PRO A 112 -12.26 -22.58 -3.33
CA PRO A 112 -11.87 -23.53 -2.29
C PRO A 112 -11.18 -24.73 -2.92
N LEU A 113 -10.11 -25.21 -2.28
CA LEU A 113 -9.44 -26.46 -2.61
C LEU A 113 -9.41 -27.34 -1.36
N GLY A 114 -10.56 -27.94 -1.04
CA GLY A 114 -10.77 -28.59 0.24
C GLY A 114 -10.86 -27.61 1.42
N ILE A 115 -10.63 -28.10 2.64
CA ILE A 115 -10.89 -27.33 3.87
C ILE A 115 -9.73 -26.37 4.21
N LYS A 116 -8.49 -26.72 3.83
CA LYS A 116 -7.28 -26.01 4.27
C LYS A 116 -6.54 -25.29 3.13
N PHE A 117 -6.94 -25.49 1.89
CA PHE A 117 -6.27 -24.89 0.74
C PHE A 117 -7.23 -24.03 -0.07
N THR A 118 -6.66 -23.04 -0.75
CA THR A 118 -7.37 -22.12 -1.61
C THR A 118 -6.60 -21.98 -2.91
N LYS A 119 -7.30 -22.08 -4.02
CA LYS A 119 -6.78 -21.77 -5.36
C LYS A 119 -7.14 -20.33 -5.70
N VAL A 120 -6.14 -19.51 -5.99
CA VAL A 120 -6.31 -18.10 -6.34
C VAL A 120 -5.93 -17.91 -7.80
N CYS A 121 -6.90 -17.52 -8.63
CA CYS A 121 -6.65 -17.11 -10.02
C CYS A 121 -6.32 -15.62 -10.03
N LEU A 122 -5.23 -15.29 -10.71
CA LEU A 122 -4.63 -13.97 -10.75
C LEU A 122 -4.72 -13.38 -12.16
N SER A 123 -4.20 -12.17 -12.34
CA SER A 123 -4.06 -11.58 -13.67
C SER A 123 -3.03 -12.34 -14.50
N TYR A 124 -3.03 -12.10 -15.82
CA TYR A 124 -2.08 -12.71 -16.75
C TYR A 124 -2.16 -14.25 -16.78
N GLY A 125 -3.31 -14.83 -16.40
CA GLY A 125 -3.53 -16.27 -16.40
C GLY A 125 -2.89 -17.03 -15.22
N HIS A 126 -2.16 -16.33 -14.34
CA HIS A 126 -1.48 -16.95 -13.20
C HIS A 126 -2.45 -17.58 -12.21
N THR A 127 -1.97 -18.62 -11.54
CA THR A 127 -2.72 -19.30 -10.50
C THR A 127 -1.77 -19.76 -9.41
N ILE A 128 -2.18 -19.61 -8.15
CA ILE A 128 -1.42 -20.10 -6.99
C ILE A 128 -2.33 -20.86 -6.03
N GLU A 129 -1.80 -21.93 -5.45
CA GLU A 129 -2.46 -22.69 -4.38
C GLU A 129 -1.80 -22.35 -3.05
N ILE A 130 -2.61 -21.90 -2.08
CA ILE A 130 -2.12 -21.46 -0.78
C ILE A 130 -2.69 -22.32 0.33
N VAL A 131 -1.89 -22.55 1.38
CA VAL A 131 -2.31 -23.22 2.62
C VAL A 131 -3.08 -22.23 3.50
N MET A 132 -4.35 -22.00 3.14
CA MET A 132 -5.28 -21.14 3.86
C MET A 132 -6.71 -21.56 3.54
N ARG A 133 -7.62 -21.40 4.52
CA ARG A 133 -9.06 -21.53 4.26
C ARG A 133 -9.53 -20.42 3.33
N GLU A 134 -10.40 -20.77 2.42
CA GLU A 134 -10.97 -19.87 1.40
C GLU A 134 -11.58 -18.61 2.02
N SER A 135 -12.40 -18.77 3.06
CA SER A 135 -13.04 -17.68 3.79
C SER A 135 -12.04 -16.73 4.45
N ALA A 136 -10.94 -17.25 5.01
CA ALA A 136 -9.90 -16.44 5.63
C ALA A 136 -9.13 -15.61 4.59
N PHE A 137 -8.94 -16.15 3.39
CA PHE A 137 -8.33 -15.39 2.29
C PHE A 137 -9.27 -14.29 1.78
N ARG A 138 -10.57 -14.59 1.65
CA ARG A 138 -11.59 -13.58 1.31
C ARG A 138 -11.64 -12.44 2.32
N GLU A 139 -11.63 -12.75 3.61
CA GLU A 139 -11.63 -11.74 4.67
C GLU A 139 -10.43 -10.79 4.53
N LYS A 140 -9.23 -11.33 4.28
CA LYS A 140 -8.02 -10.52 4.05
C LYS A 140 -8.14 -9.61 2.83
N ARG A 141 -8.70 -10.13 1.73
CA ARG A 141 -8.96 -9.34 0.52
C ARG A 141 -9.99 -8.24 0.82
N LEU A 142 -11.09 -8.56 1.51
CA LEU A 142 -12.12 -7.59 1.89
C LEU A 142 -11.55 -6.47 2.77
N THR A 143 -10.69 -6.79 3.74
CA THR A 143 -10.00 -5.78 4.56
C THR A 143 -9.12 -4.85 3.71
N ALA A 144 -8.51 -5.37 2.63
CA ALA A 144 -7.74 -4.56 1.68
C ALA A 144 -8.63 -3.66 0.81
N GLU A 145 -9.79 -4.17 0.38
CA GLU A 145 -10.81 -3.38 -0.34
C GLU A 145 -11.34 -2.25 0.55
N GLU A 146 -11.61 -2.52 1.82
CA GLU A 146 -12.06 -1.51 2.80
C GLU A 146 -10.99 -0.42 3.02
N LEU A 147 -9.71 -0.78 3.11
CA LEU A 147 -8.63 0.21 3.21
C LEU A 147 -8.57 1.11 1.97
N LYS A 148 -8.66 0.50 0.77
CA LYS A 148 -8.67 1.20 -0.51
C LYS A 148 -9.83 2.19 -0.58
N GLU A 149 -11.02 1.76 -0.21
CA GLU A 149 -12.23 2.59 -0.20
C GLU A 149 -12.07 3.78 0.78
N LYS A 150 -11.64 3.53 2.02
CA LYS A 150 -11.44 4.57 3.03
C LYS A 150 -10.46 5.65 2.58
N ILE A 151 -9.30 5.25 2.05
CA ILE A 151 -8.29 6.21 1.57
C ILE A 151 -8.82 6.99 0.36
N THR A 152 -9.42 6.30 -0.62
CA THR A 152 -9.94 6.94 -1.84
C THR A 152 -11.06 7.94 -1.53
N THR A 153 -11.97 7.59 -0.63
CA THR A 153 -13.07 8.47 -0.19
C THR A 153 -12.55 9.70 0.55
N ASN A 154 -11.54 9.55 1.43
CA ASN A 154 -10.92 10.68 2.10
C ASN A 154 -10.27 11.64 1.11
N THR A 155 -9.57 11.12 0.09
CA THR A 155 -8.95 11.93 -0.96
C THR A 155 -10.00 12.69 -1.77
N LYS A 156 -11.08 12.03 -2.19
CA LYS A 156 -12.19 12.68 -2.94
C LYS A 156 -12.93 13.73 -2.10
N ASN A 157 -13.27 13.41 -0.85
CA ASN A 157 -13.96 14.34 0.04
C ASN A 157 -13.11 15.58 0.34
N SER A 158 -11.78 15.43 0.45
CA SER A 158 -10.87 16.57 0.58
C SER A 158 -10.91 17.51 -0.63
N MET A 159 -11.15 17.00 -1.84
CA MET A 159 -11.26 17.83 -3.05
C MET A 159 -12.59 18.58 -3.16
N ASN A 160 -13.64 18.13 -2.45
CA ASN A 160 -14.96 18.76 -2.49
C ASN A 160 -15.04 20.05 -1.64
N PHE A 161 -14.03 20.37 -0.82
CA PHE A 161 -13.92 21.66 -0.12
C PHE A 161 -13.32 22.76 -1.01
N MET A 162 -13.83 22.94 -2.23
CA MET A 162 -13.60 24.17 -2.99
C MET A 162 -14.39 25.30 -2.32
N VAL A 163 -13.86 25.80 -1.20
CA VAL A 163 -14.35 26.99 -0.52
C VAL A 163 -14.04 28.17 -1.43
N GLU A 164 -15.02 29.03 -1.72
CA GLU A 164 -14.79 30.34 -2.32
C GLU A 164 -13.57 31.01 -1.67
N PRO A 165 -12.71 31.73 -2.42
CA PRO A 165 -11.51 32.32 -1.84
C PRO A 165 -11.90 33.27 -0.71
N LYS A 166 -11.80 32.78 0.53
CA LYS A 166 -12.01 33.58 1.74
C LYS A 166 -10.96 34.70 1.76
N LYS A 167 -11.31 35.83 2.39
CA LYS A 167 -10.39 36.96 2.61
C LYS A 167 -9.02 36.42 3.02
N GLY A 168 -7.98 36.78 2.28
CA GLY A 168 -6.62 36.31 2.56
C GLY A 168 -6.15 36.72 3.96
N PHE A 169 -5.12 36.06 4.46
CA PHE A 169 -4.51 36.40 5.75
C PHE A 169 -3.20 37.16 5.55
N VAL A 170 -2.92 38.10 6.43
CA VAL A 170 -1.61 38.71 6.63
C VAL A 170 -0.98 38.03 7.83
N ILE A 171 0.11 37.30 7.60
CA ILE A 171 0.90 36.64 8.64
C ILE A 171 2.15 37.48 8.84
N LYS A 172 2.34 38.04 10.04
CA LYS A 172 3.54 38.79 10.41
C LYS A 172 4.28 38.07 11.52
N GLU A 173 5.58 37.92 11.36
CA GLU A 173 6.45 37.45 12.43
C GLU A 173 6.91 38.64 13.28
N GLU A 174 6.69 38.57 14.59
CA GLU A 174 7.13 39.57 15.56
C GLU A 174 7.81 38.84 16.74
N LYS A 175 9.12 39.08 16.92
CA LYS A 175 9.94 38.49 17.99
C LYS A 175 9.82 36.94 18.06
N GLY A 176 9.88 36.27 16.90
CA GLY A 176 9.80 34.81 16.80
C GLY A 176 8.39 34.23 17.00
N LYS A 177 7.34 35.05 16.99
CA LYS A 177 5.93 34.61 17.03
C LYS A 177 5.17 35.09 15.79
N TYR A 178 4.35 34.22 15.23
CA TYR A 178 3.48 34.57 14.10
C TYR A 178 2.15 35.15 14.59
N LYS A 179 1.80 36.34 14.09
CA LYS A 179 0.47 36.94 14.22
C LYS A 179 -0.24 36.89 12.88
N CYS A 180 -1.39 36.22 12.84
CA CYS A 180 -2.24 36.12 11.66
C CYS A 180 -3.43 37.10 11.78
N ARG A 181 -3.67 37.91 10.75
CA ARG A 181 -4.81 38.84 10.67
C ARG A 181 -5.52 38.71 9.34
N VAL A 182 -6.85 38.83 9.31
CA VAL A 182 -7.61 38.84 8.06
C VAL A 182 -7.30 40.13 7.28
N ARG A 183 -7.06 40.02 5.97
CA ARG A 183 -6.78 41.15 5.09
C ARG A 183 -8.07 41.98 4.94
N ASN A 184 -8.08 43.18 5.52
CA ASN A 184 -9.15 44.16 5.28
C ASN A 184 -8.99 44.77 3.88
N LYS A 185 -10.10 44.93 3.14
CA LYS A 185 -10.12 45.47 1.78
C LYS A 185 -9.77 46.97 1.70
N ASP A 186 -9.74 47.69 2.81
CA ASP A 186 -9.72 49.17 2.83
C ASP A 186 -8.33 49.82 2.95
N LYS A 187 -7.25 49.15 2.52
CA LYS A 187 -5.90 49.73 2.48
C LYS A 187 -5.16 49.50 1.16
N VAL A 188 -5.89 49.52 0.04
CA VAL A 188 -5.29 49.61 -1.30
C VAL A 188 -5.83 50.89 -1.95
N MET A 189 -5.37 52.05 -1.49
CA MET A 189 -5.37 53.33 -2.21
C MET A 189 -4.56 54.32 -1.36
N LYS A 190 -3.32 54.54 -1.81
CA LYS A 190 -2.26 55.47 -1.37
C LYS A 190 -0.97 54.67 -1.15
N ASP A 191 -0.26 54.42 -2.24
CA ASP A 191 0.84 55.29 -2.69
C ASP A 191 1.02 55.13 -4.22
#